data_AF-A0A7V4YTL8-F1
#
_entry.id   AF-A0A7V4YTL8-F1
#
_cell.length_a   1.000
_cell.length_b   1.000
_cell.length_c   1.000
_cell.angle_alpha   90.00
_cell.angle_beta   90.00
_cell.angle_gamma   90.00
#
_symmetry.space_group_name_H-M   'P 1'
#
loop_
_entity.id
_entity.type
_entity.pdbx_description
1 polymer ?
#
loop_
_entity_poly.entity_id
_entity_poly.type
_entity_poly.pdbx_seq_one_letter_code
_entity_poly.pdbx_strand_id
1 'polypeptide(L)'
;MKEMRYRDIASFGKRQEYSVIAELLRRNFDVYMTLVDDRGIDCIIRLGNRRYLDVQIKARSKDAKQWNIFAGMTVEPRDNFYFIFYTEKNNKFWIIPSRDVVKLGIKNKSGKNVGKIALTLPRSETGKKAQKFQKYLNDMGFELLK
;
A
#
# COMPACT_ATOMS: atom_id res chain seq x y z
N MET A 1 13.29 -6.19 31.39
CA MET A 1 12.39 -5.48 30.44
C MET A 1 12.61 -5.98 29.01
N LYS A 2 11.80 -6.94 28.52
CA LYS A 2 11.89 -7.50 27.16
C LYS A 2 10.55 -7.46 26.40
N GLU A 3 9.49 -6.94 27.03
CA GLU A 3 8.11 -6.94 26.50
C GLU A 3 7.73 -5.73 25.62
N MET A 4 8.51 -4.64 25.61
CA MET A 4 8.17 -3.43 24.85
C MET A 4 8.28 -3.60 23.32
N ARG A 5 9.19 -4.46 22.84
CA ARG A 5 9.54 -4.54 21.40
C ARG A 5 8.40 -4.99 20.48
N TYR A 6 7.50 -5.86 20.94
CA TYR A 6 6.43 -6.40 20.08
C TYR A 6 5.24 -5.44 19.97
N ARG A 7 4.83 -4.83 21.10
CA ARG A 7 3.73 -3.85 21.13
C ARG A 7 4.06 -2.63 20.26
N ASP A 8 5.31 -2.18 20.25
CA ASP A 8 5.71 -0.99 19.48
C ASP A 8 5.64 -1.22 17.96
N ILE A 9 6.06 -2.40 17.48
CA ILE A 9 6.10 -2.72 16.04
C ILE A 9 4.70 -3.03 15.51
N ALA A 10 3.93 -3.86 16.21
CA ALA A 10 2.56 -4.21 15.79
C ALA A 10 1.64 -2.99 15.83
N SER A 11 1.76 -2.15 16.87
CA SER A 11 0.99 -0.91 16.95
C SER A 11 1.41 0.11 15.90
N PHE A 12 2.68 0.13 15.47
CA PHE A 12 3.13 1.04 14.42
C PHE A 12 2.49 0.74 13.07
N GLY A 13 2.49 -0.54 12.64
CA GLY A 13 1.84 -0.93 11.38
C GLY A 13 0.37 -0.50 11.36
N LYS A 14 -0.35 -0.79 12.45
CA LYS A 14 -1.77 -0.44 12.56
C LYS A 14 -2.02 1.07 12.59
N ARG A 15 -1.20 1.86 13.31
CA ARG A 15 -1.31 3.32 13.32
C ARG A 15 -1.13 3.92 11.93
N GLN A 16 -0.21 3.39 11.14
CA GLN A 16 0.03 3.88 9.79
C GLN A 16 -1.09 3.49 8.81
N GLU A 17 -1.70 2.31 8.98
CA GLU A 17 -2.94 1.97 8.28
C GLU A 17 -4.04 3.00 8.58
N TYR A 18 -4.24 3.35 9.86
CA TYR A 18 -5.22 4.37 10.24
C TYR A 18 -4.91 5.77 9.66
N SER A 19 -3.64 6.14 9.46
CA SER A 19 -3.30 7.38 8.76
C SER A 19 -3.79 7.38 7.32
N VAL A 20 -3.69 6.24 6.62
CA VAL A 20 -4.21 6.08 5.26
C VAL A 20 -5.74 6.08 5.24
N ILE A 21 -6.38 5.40 6.19
CA ILE A 21 -7.84 5.42 6.33
C ILE A 21 -8.34 6.85 6.58
N ALA A 22 -7.67 7.61 7.45
CA ALA A 22 -8.02 9.00 7.71
C ALA A 22 -7.90 9.87 6.44
N GLU A 23 -6.90 9.63 5.60
CA GLU A 23 -6.74 10.33 4.32
C GLU A 23 -7.86 9.95 3.32
N LEU A 24 -8.24 8.68 3.24
CA LEU A 24 -9.39 8.25 2.44
C LEU A 24 -10.69 8.93 2.89
N LEU A 25 -10.95 8.97 4.20
CA LEU A 25 -12.13 9.62 4.76
C LEU A 25 -12.12 11.14 4.51
N ARG A 26 -10.97 11.81 4.65
CA ARG A 26 -10.81 13.24 4.31
C ARG A 26 -11.13 13.54 2.84
N ARG A 27 -10.85 12.58 1.96
CA ARG A 27 -11.17 12.64 0.52
C ARG A 27 -12.58 12.17 0.19
N ASN A 28 -13.41 11.95 1.20
CA ASN A 28 -14.83 11.61 1.07
C ASN A 28 -15.09 10.24 0.44
N PHE A 29 -14.14 9.29 0.58
CA PHE A 29 -14.38 7.89 0.23
C PHE A 29 -15.25 7.20 1.29
N ASP A 30 -16.11 6.30 0.84
CA ASP A 30 -16.96 5.46 1.69
C ASP A 30 -16.21 4.16 2.05
N VAL A 31 -15.61 4.14 3.24
CA VAL A 31 -14.63 3.13 3.67
C VAL A 31 -15.22 2.19 4.73
N TYR A 32 -15.12 0.88 4.49
CA TYR A 32 -15.48 -0.19 5.41
C TYR A 32 -14.22 -0.90 5.87
N MET A 33 -13.99 -0.93 7.19
CA MET A 33 -12.82 -1.61 7.76
C MET A 33 -13.07 -3.11 7.92
N THR A 34 -12.03 -3.92 7.73
CA THR A 34 -12.08 -5.36 8.03
C THR A 34 -11.82 -5.58 9.52
N LEU A 35 -12.59 -6.47 10.15
CA LEU A 35 -12.35 -6.90 11.54
C LEU A 35 -11.25 -7.96 11.62
N VAL A 36 -11.14 -8.79 10.58
CA VAL A 36 -10.13 -9.84 10.43
C VAL A 36 -9.44 -9.64 9.09
N ASP A 37 -8.11 -9.61 9.09
CA ASP A 37 -7.28 -9.48 7.89
C ASP A 37 -6.49 -10.78 7.62
N ASP A 38 -7.20 -11.84 7.25
CA ASP A 38 -6.61 -13.11 6.81
C ASP A 38 -6.38 -13.16 5.29
N ARG A 39 -6.99 -12.23 4.54
CA ARG A 39 -6.90 -12.14 3.08
C ARG A 39 -5.98 -11.03 2.56
N GLY A 40 -5.34 -10.27 3.45
CA GLY A 40 -4.51 -9.13 3.08
C GLY A 40 -5.34 -7.95 2.55
N ILE A 41 -6.52 -7.72 3.13
CA ILE A 41 -7.44 -6.63 2.82
C ILE A 41 -7.64 -5.83 4.10
N ASP A 42 -7.14 -4.60 4.11
CA ASP A 42 -7.21 -3.71 5.28
C ASP A 42 -8.53 -2.92 5.31
N CYS A 43 -9.08 -2.61 4.14
CA CYS A 43 -10.41 -2.01 4.01
C CYS A 43 -11.03 -2.26 2.64
N ILE A 44 -12.32 -1.97 2.55
CA ILE A 44 -13.11 -1.96 1.31
C ILE A 44 -13.59 -0.53 1.07
N ILE A 45 -13.51 -0.06 -0.18
CA ILE A 45 -14.11 1.21 -0.61
C ILE A 45 -15.37 0.91 -1.40
N ARG A 46 -16.53 1.43 -0.97
CA ARG A 46 -17.79 1.34 -1.71
C ARG A 46 -17.89 2.49 -2.71
N LEU A 47 -18.11 2.16 -3.99
CA LEU A 47 -18.26 3.13 -5.07
C LEU A 47 -19.71 3.29 -5.54
N GLY A 48 -20.63 2.50 -4.98
CA GLY A 48 -22.05 2.47 -5.30
C GLY A 48 -22.67 1.17 -4.81
N ASN A 49 -23.91 0.89 -5.20
CA ASN A 49 -24.69 -0.22 -4.63
C ASN A 49 -24.09 -1.62 -4.87
N ARG A 50 -23.28 -1.79 -5.93
CA ARG A 50 -22.74 -3.10 -6.34
C ARG A 50 -21.25 -3.08 -6.70
N ARG A 51 -20.56 -1.97 -6.47
CA ARG A 51 -19.16 -1.81 -6.87
C ARG A 51 -18.31 -1.50 -5.65
N TYR A 52 -17.32 -2.35 -5.41
CA TYR A 52 -16.45 -2.32 -4.24
C TYR A 52 -15.01 -2.53 -4.68
N LEU A 53 -14.10 -1.78 -4.07
CA LEU A 53 -12.66 -2.00 -4.22
C LEU A 53 -12.12 -2.60 -2.94
N ASP A 54 -11.37 -3.68 -3.08
CA ASP A 54 -10.56 -4.22 -2.00
C ASP A 54 -9.25 -3.43 -1.95
N VAL A 55 -8.83 -3.05 -0.75
CA VAL A 55 -7.63 -2.24 -0.55
C VAL A 55 -6.70 -2.92 0.44
N GLN A 56 -5.45 -3.12 0.00
CA GLN A 56 -4.35 -3.44 0.89
C GLN A 56 -3.50 -2.21 1.14
N ILE A 57 -3.30 -1.86 2.40
CA ILE A 57 -2.49 -0.75 2.85
C ILE A 57 -1.11 -1.29 3.25
N LYS A 58 -0.06 -0.63 2.79
CA LYS A 58 1.29 -0.87 3.30
C LYS A 58 1.99 0.43 3.55
N ALA A 59 2.51 0.60 4.76
CA ALA A 59 3.22 1.80 5.14
C ALA A 59 4.70 1.54 5.45
N ARG A 60 5.48 2.62 5.34
CA ARG A 60 6.90 2.66 5.74
C ARG A 60 7.16 3.91 6.56
N SER A 61 7.79 3.72 7.71
CA SER A 61 8.22 4.82 8.58
C SER A 61 9.29 5.68 7.92
N LYS A 62 9.35 6.95 8.33
CA LYS A 62 10.46 7.86 8.01
C LYS A 62 11.83 7.34 8.45
N ASP A 63 11.87 6.52 9.50
CA ASP A 63 13.09 5.97 10.10
C ASP A 63 13.54 4.65 9.44
N ALA A 64 12.75 4.11 8.50
CA ALA A 64 13.11 2.88 7.81
C ALA A 64 14.29 3.10 6.84
N LYS A 65 15.35 2.28 6.97
CA LYS A 65 16.52 2.30 6.07
C LYS A 65 16.14 2.17 4.58
N GLN A 66 15.17 1.31 4.28
CA GLN A 66 14.61 1.10 2.94
C GLN A 66 13.16 1.58 2.88
N TRP A 67 12.93 2.85 3.26
CA TRP A 67 11.61 3.47 3.34
C TRP A 67 10.80 3.41 2.03
N ASN A 68 11.45 3.27 0.87
CA ASN A 68 10.81 3.21 -0.44
C ASN A 68 10.63 1.78 -1.00
N ILE A 69 10.91 0.73 -0.21
CA ILE A 69 10.81 -0.67 -0.65
C ILE A 69 9.74 -1.43 0.13
N PHE A 70 8.82 -2.04 -0.60
CA PHE A 70 7.76 -2.90 -0.10
C PHE A 70 7.99 -4.31 -0.60
N ALA A 71 8.27 -5.28 0.28
CA ALA A 71 8.72 -6.61 -0.10
C ALA A 71 7.91 -7.70 0.60
N GLY A 72 8.02 -8.92 0.06
CA GLY A 72 7.37 -10.09 0.66
C GLY A 72 5.86 -10.13 0.44
N MET A 73 5.37 -9.49 -0.62
CA MET A 73 3.94 -9.43 -0.93
C MET A 73 3.53 -10.67 -1.73
N THR A 74 2.51 -11.39 -1.27
CA THR A 74 1.77 -12.35 -2.10
C THR A 74 0.63 -11.58 -2.73
N VAL A 75 0.56 -11.56 -4.07
CA VAL A 75 -0.43 -10.75 -4.79
C VAL A 75 -1.12 -11.63 -5.83
N GLU A 76 -2.42 -11.82 -5.65
CA GLU A 76 -3.31 -12.38 -6.66
C GLU A 76 -4.03 -11.21 -7.36
N PRO A 77 -3.59 -10.83 -8.57
CA PRO A 77 -4.04 -9.59 -9.19
C PRO A 77 -5.46 -9.72 -9.74
N ARG A 78 -6.29 -8.69 -9.49
CA ARG A 78 -7.69 -8.60 -9.93
C ARG A 78 -8.10 -7.13 -10.11
N ASP A 79 -9.13 -6.88 -10.91
CA ASP A 79 -9.50 -5.52 -11.35
C ASP A 79 -9.98 -4.62 -10.21
N ASN A 80 -10.62 -5.19 -9.20
CA ASN A 80 -11.14 -4.45 -8.06
C ASN A 80 -10.20 -4.43 -6.85
N PHE A 81 -8.92 -4.81 -7.00
CA PHE A 81 -7.97 -4.88 -5.89
C PHE A 81 -6.82 -3.91 -6.07
N TYR A 82 -6.63 -3.05 -5.06
CA TYR A 82 -5.69 -1.94 -5.07
C TYR A 82 -4.77 -1.98 -3.86
N PHE A 83 -3.57 -1.46 -4.05
CA PHE A 83 -2.63 -1.20 -2.98
C PHE A 83 -2.53 0.29 -2.73
N ILE A 84 -2.54 0.71 -1.47
CA ILE A 84 -2.13 2.05 -1.06
C ILE A 84 -0.81 1.93 -0.30
N PHE A 85 0.26 2.34 -0.95
CA PHE A 85 1.56 2.44 -0.30
C PHE A 85 1.74 3.84 0.29
N TYR A 86 1.98 3.91 1.60
CA TYR A 86 2.27 5.16 2.29
C TYR A 86 3.75 5.23 2.69
N THR A 87 4.42 6.31 2.30
CA THR A 87 5.80 6.59 2.69
C THR A 87 5.84 7.82 3.60
N GLU A 88 5.91 7.58 4.92
CA GLU A 88 5.92 8.65 5.93
C GLU A 88 7.10 9.61 5.74
N LYS A 89 8.25 9.11 5.24
CA LYS A 89 9.47 9.92 5.04
C LYS A 89 9.26 11.19 4.22
N ASN A 90 8.39 11.13 3.23
CA ASN A 90 8.09 12.24 2.33
C ASN A 90 6.58 12.52 2.22
N ASN A 91 5.80 11.92 3.12
CA ASN A 91 4.34 12.02 3.17
C ASN A 91 3.66 11.80 1.81
N LYS A 92 4.01 10.71 1.10
CA LYS A 92 3.43 10.37 -0.20
C LYS A 92 2.56 9.12 -0.13
N PHE A 93 1.44 9.18 -0.85
CA PHE A 93 0.55 8.06 -1.10
C PHE A 93 0.74 7.57 -2.53
N TRP A 94 0.84 6.26 -2.70
CA TRP A 94 0.97 5.63 -4.01
C TRP A 94 -0.13 4.59 -4.15
N ILE A 95 -1.12 4.90 -4.97
CA ILE A 95 -2.29 4.06 -5.19
C ILE A 95 -2.04 3.28 -6.47
N ILE A 96 -1.89 1.97 -6.37
CA ILE A 96 -1.47 1.12 -7.49
C ILE A 96 -2.43 -0.07 -7.60
N PRO A 97 -3.08 -0.29 -8.75
CA PRO A 97 -3.85 -1.51 -8.99
C PRO A 97 -2.99 -2.77 -8.79
N SER A 98 -3.55 -3.83 -8.24
CA SER A 98 -2.83 -5.08 -7.95
C SER A 98 -2.13 -5.66 -9.19
N ARG A 99 -2.76 -5.56 -10.38
CA ARG A 99 -2.15 -5.93 -11.67
C ARG A 99 -0.87 -5.14 -11.96
N ASP A 100 -0.89 -3.84 -11.68
CA ASP A 100 0.26 -2.96 -11.85
C ASP A 100 1.33 -3.23 -10.79
N VAL A 101 0.97 -3.62 -9.56
CA VAL A 101 1.95 -4.07 -8.55
C VAL A 101 2.74 -5.29 -9.05
N VAL A 102 2.07 -6.27 -9.65
CA VAL A 102 2.72 -7.46 -10.24
C VAL A 102 3.61 -7.06 -11.42
N LYS A 103 3.15 -6.17 -12.30
CA LYS A 103 3.87 -5.72 -13.50
C LYS A 103 5.10 -4.85 -13.17
N LEU A 104 4.99 -4.00 -12.16
CA LEU A 104 6.03 -3.02 -11.78
C LEU A 104 7.01 -3.59 -10.74
N GLY A 105 6.58 -4.59 -9.97
CA GLY A 105 7.38 -5.26 -8.97
C GLY A 105 8.32 -6.32 -9.54
N ILE A 106 9.22 -6.80 -8.69
CA ILE A 106 10.15 -7.89 -8.98
C ILE A 106 9.68 -9.10 -8.18
N LYS A 107 9.41 -10.22 -8.86
CA LYS A 107 9.10 -11.51 -8.24
C LYS A 107 10.38 -12.23 -7.86
N ASN A 108 10.50 -12.61 -6.58
CA ASN A 108 11.66 -13.37 -6.10
C ASN A 108 11.64 -14.78 -6.71
N LYS A 109 12.79 -15.20 -7.27
CA LYS A 109 12.95 -16.50 -7.95
C LYS A 109 13.62 -17.57 -7.08
N SER A 110 14.26 -17.19 -5.97
CA SER A 110 14.98 -18.10 -5.07
C SER A 110 14.96 -17.59 -3.61
N GLY A 111 15.28 -18.48 -2.66
CA GLY A 111 15.32 -18.20 -1.22
C GLY A 111 13.98 -18.28 -0.49
N LYS A 112 13.96 -17.88 0.79
CA LYS A 112 12.78 -18.00 1.68
C LYS A 112 11.52 -17.23 1.23
N ASN A 113 11.67 -16.30 0.30
CA ASN A 113 10.60 -15.44 -0.21
C ASN A 113 10.25 -15.74 -1.68
N VAL A 114 10.60 -16.92 -2.20
CA VAL A 114 10.22 -17.37 -3.55
C VAL A 114 8.75 -17.11 -3.81
N GLY A 115 8.45 -16.61 -5.00
CA GLY A 115 7.09 -16.34 -5.44
C GLY A 115 6.54 -14.99 -4.95
N LYS A 116 7.10 -14.41 -3.89
CA LYS A 116 6.67 -13.10 -3.36
C LYS A 116 7.24 -11.95 -4.19
N ILE A 117 6.50 -10.85 -4.21
CA ILE A 117 6.82 -9.63 -4.96
C ILE A 117 7.47 -8.59 -4.04
N ALA A 118 8.46 -7.89 -4.60
CA ALA A 118 9.00 -6.66 -4.06
C ALA A 118 8.78 -5.49 -5.03
N LEU A 119 8.16 -4.42 -4.55
CA LEU A 119 7.98 -3.17 -5.27
C LEU A 119 8.88 -2.10 -4.67
N THR A 120 9.63 -1.42 -5.53
CA THR A 120 10.44 -0.26 -5.13
C THR A 120 9.83 1.00 -5.72
N LEU A 121 9.46 1.96 -4.88
CA LEU A 121 8.93 3.25 -5.31
C LEU A 121 10.08 4.23 -5.66
N PRO A 122 9.82 5.27 -6.45
CA PRO A 122 10.80 6.31 -6.76
C PRO A 122 11.34 7.00 -5.49
N ARG A 123 12.65 7.30 -5.45
CA ARG A 123 13.27 8.13 -4.41
C ARG A 123 13.32 9.61 -4.78
N SER A 124 13.51 9.88 -6.07
CA SER A 124 13.48 11.21 -6.66
C SER A 124 12.13 11.45 -7.34
N GLU A 125 11.77 12.72 -7.49
CA GLU A 125 10.63 13.18 -8.27
C GLU A 125 10.94 13.25 -9.77
N THR A 126 12.22 13.12 -10.14
CA THR A 126 12.70 13.20 -11.51
C THR A 126 13.18 11.85 -12.04
N GLY A 127 13.25 11.75 -13.37
CA GLY A 127 13.79 10.60 -14.09
C GLY A 127 12.73 9.57 -14.51
N LYS A 128 13.18 8.58 -15.30
CA LYS A 128 12.30 7.59 -15.98
C LYS A 128 11.37 6.86 -15.01
N LYS A 129 11.87 6.50 -13.82
CA LYS A 129 11.06 5.79 -12.82
C LYS A 129 10.00 6.68 -12.19
N ALA A 130 10.34 7.93 -11.85
CA ALA A 130 9.36 8.87 -11.31
C ALA A 130 8.24 9.14 -12.33
N GLN A 131 8.61 9.42 -13.59
CA GLN A 131 7.65 9.61 -14.69
C GLN A 131 6.70 8.40 -14.84
N LYS A 132 7.26 7.17 -14.82
CA LYS A 132 6.47 5.93 -14.92
C LYS A 132 5.45 5.78 -13.77
N PHE A 133 5.79 6.26 -12.58
CA PHE A 133 4.96 6.11 -11.38
C PHE A 133 4.06 7.33 -11.10
N GLN A 134 4.19 8.41 -11.87
CA GLN A 134 3.52 9.68 -11.62
C GLN A 134 1.99 9.53 -11.51
N LYS A 135 1.39 8.72 -12.38
CA LYS A 135 -0.06 8.46 -12.39
C LYS A 135 -0.61 7.79 -11.13
N TYR A 136 0.25 7.23 -10.28
CA TYR A 136 -0.14 6.56 -9.03
C TYR A 136 0.04 7.47 -7.81
N LEU A 137 0.63 8.66 -7.98
CA LEU A 137 1.07 9.50 -6.88
C LEU A 137 -0.04 10.44 -6.41
N ASN A 138 -0.30 10.45 -5.10
CA ASN A 138 -1.20 11.37 -4.40
C ASN A 138 -2.54 11.51 -5.13
N ASP A 139 -2.95 12.74 -5.48
CA ASP A 139 -4.25 13.02 -6.08
C ASP A 139 -4.50 12.19 -7.34
N MET A 140 -3.54 12.10 -8.26
CA MET A 140 -3.66 11.25 -9.46
C MET A 140 -3.86 9.77 -9.12
N GLY A 141 -3.21 9.29 -8.06
CA GLY A 141 -3.41 7.94 -7.58
C GLY A 141 -4.80 7.74 -6.96
N PHE A 142 -5.26 8.68 -6.14
CA PHE A 142 -6.60 8.61 -5.53
C PHE A 142 -7.71 8.67 -6.58
N GLU A 143 -7.53 9.35 -7.71
CA GLU A 143 -8.48 9.29 -8.83
C GLU A 143 -8.66 7.87 -9.40
N LEU A 144 -7.68 6.96 -9.23
CA LEU A 144 -7.81 5.56 -9.67
C LEU A 144 -8.80 4.74 -8.83
N LEU A 145 -9.26 5.28 -7.69
CA LEU A 145 -10.21 4.63 -6.79
C LEU A 145 -11.67 5.05 -7.06
N LYS A 146 -11.93 5.94 -8.02
CA LYS A 146 -13.29 6.41 -8.37
C LYS A 146 -13.82 5.67 -9.60
#